data_AF-A0A7X9BKZ1-F1
#
_entry.id   AF-A0A7X9BKZ1-F1
#
_cell.length_a   1.000
_cell.length_b   1.000
_cell.length_c   1.000
_cell.angle_alpha   90.00
_cell.angle_beta   90.00
_cell.angle_gamma   90.00
#
_symmetry.space_group_name_H-M   'P 1'
#
loop_
_entity.id
_entity.type
_entity.pdbx_description
1 polymer ?
#
loop_
_entity_poly.entity_id
_entity_poly.type
_entity_poly.pdbx_seq_one_letter_code
_entity_poly.pdbx_strand_id
1 'polypeptide(L)'
;MVEKSFENISRKVALASCAAYDEESVLEKMRQLVTDAPPPSVEGKIVLLKPNILSPKKPEFAICTHPVVVAAAVKVFLELGAKKVFVGESPAVAPSLVAAKASGMLEAIEKAGAEWVDFSEMQTLHFEGGKLIKSIDFAKPFF
;
A
#
# COMPACT_ATOMS: atom_id res chain seq x y z
N MET A 1 -13.50 -30.36 6.97
CA MET A 1 -12.71 -29.70 5.91
C MET A 1 -13.48 -28.43 5.58
N VAL A 2 -13.03 -27.26 6.03
CA VAL A 2 -13.75 -26.01 5.75
C VAL A 2 -13.26 -25.51 4.40
N GLU A 3 -14.03 -25.75 3.35
CA GLU A 3 -13.87 -25.03 2.09
C GLU A 3 -14.13 -23.55 2.35
N LYS A 4 -13.05 -22.78 2.54
CA LYS A 4 -13.14 -21.33 2.39
C LYS A 4 -13.14 -21.08 0.89
N SER A 5 -14.32 -20.85 0.32
CA SER A 5 -14.44 -20.46 -1.07
C SER A 5 -13.79 -19.09 -1.28
N PHE A 6 -12.77 -19.01 -2.13
CA PHE A 6 -12.19 -17.74 -2.60
C PHE A 6 -13.07 -17.12 -3.69
N GLU A 7 -14.39 -17.23 -3.56
CA GLU A 7 -15.35 -17.13 -4.66
C GLU A 7 -15.54 -15.73 -5.26
N ASN A 8 -14.84 -14.70 -4.79
CA ASN A 8 -15.03 -13.34 -5.30
C ASN A 8 -13.77 -12.47 -5.30
N ILE A 9 -12.62 -13.02 -5.70
CA ILE A 9 -11.48 -12.16 -6.06
C ILE A 9 -11.68 -11.69 -7.50
N SER A 10 -12.01 -10.40 -7.66
CA SER A 10 -12.04 -9.75 -8.98
C SER A 10 -10.71 -9.95 -9.68
N ARG A 11 -10.75 -10.50 -10.91
CA ARG A 11 -9.58 -10.64 -11.79
C ARG A 11 -9.45 -9.49 -12.79
N LYS A 12 -10.20 -8.40 -12.57
CA LYS A 12 -10.16 -7.24 -13.45
C LYS A 12 -8.83 -6.51 -13.27
N VAL A 13 -8.25 -6.12 -14.40
CA VAL A 13 -7.06 -5.27 -14.48
C VAL A 13 -7.46 -4.06 -15.31
N ALA A 14 -7.17 -2.86 -14.80
CA ALA A 14 -7.37 -1.61 -15.51
C ALA A 14 -6.02 -0.97 -15.85
N LEU A 15 -5.95 -0.32 -17.01
CA LEU A 15 -4.82 0.49 -17.43
C LEU A 15 -5.33 1.85 -17.89
N ALA A 16 -4.62 2.91 -17.51
CA ALA A 16 -4.89 4.27 -17.95
C ALA A 16 -3.56 4.94 -18.33
N SER A 17 -3.57 5.71 -19.43
CA SER A 17 -2.41 6.52 -19.80
C SER A 17 -2.38 7.80 -18.96
N CYS A 18 -1.20 8.14 -18.42
CA CYS A 18 -0.94 9.35 -17.67
C CYS A 18 0.37 9.96 -18.18
N ALA A 19 0.30 11.13 -18.79
CA ALA A 19 1.45 11.74 -19.47
C ALA A 19 2.43 12.42 -18.49
N ALA A 20 2.01 12.67 -17.25
CA ALA A 20 2.77 13.40 -16.25
C ALA A 20 2.52 12.86 -14.83
N TYR A 21 3.42 13.19 -13.91
CA TYR A 21 3.36 12.85 -12.48
C TYR A 21 2.93 14.05 -11.62
N ASP A 22 2.06 14.92 -12.14
CA ASP A 22 1.40 15.96 -11.35
C ASP A 22 0.21 15.40 -10.55
N GLU A 23 -0.14 16.08 -9.45
CA GLU A 23 -1.15 15.58 -8.52
C GLU A 23 -2.54 15.42 -9.15
N GLU A 24 -2.94 16.36 -10.01
CA GLU A 24 -4.28 16.40 -10.60
C GLU A 24 -4.46 15.23 -11.57
N SER A 25 -3.55 15.11 -12.54
CA SER A 25 -3.61 14.07 -13.57
C SER A 25 -3.55 12.67 -12.95
N VAL A 26 -2.65 12.44 -11.99
CA VAL A 26 -2.49 11.13 -11.36
C VAL A 26 -3.70 10.77 -10.50
N LEU A 27 -4.27 11.73 -9.77
CA LEU A 27 -5.47 11.49 -8.97
C LEU A 27 -6.69 11.17 -9.83
N GLU A 28 -6.88 11.88 -10.94
CA GLU A 28 -7.93 11.57 -11.91
C GLU A 28 -7.81 10.13 -12.43
N LYS A 29 -6.60 9.73 -12.85
CA LYS A 29 -6.36 8.36 -13.34
C LYS A 29 -6.51 7.32 -12.24
N MET A 30 -6.10 7.62 -11.00
CA MET A 30 -6.32 6.70 -9.88
C MET A 30 -7.81 6.44 -9.63
N ARG A 31 -8.65 7.48 -9.66
CA ARG A 31 -10.12 7.35 -9.54
C ARG A 31 -10.72 6.54 -10.68
N GLN A 32 -10.25 6.78 -11.91
CA GLN A 32 -10.66 5.99 -13.07
C GLN A 32 -10.30 4.50 -12.86
N LEU A 33 -9.05 4.20 -12.47
CA LEU A 33 -8.57 2.83 -12.30
C LEU A 33 -9.36 2.05 -11.25
N VAL A 34 -9.70 2.66 -10.11
CA VAL A 34 -10.53 1.98 -9.08
C VAL A 34 -11.99 1.86 -9.49
N THR A 35 -12.46 2.62 -10.48
CA THR A 35 -13.81 2.45 -11.04
C THR A 35 -13.82 1.31 -12.07
N ASP A 36 -12.82 1.26 -12.94
CA ASP A 36 -12.68 0.27 -14.00
C ASP A 36 -12.34 -1.13 -13.44
N ALA A 37 -11.52 -1.18 -12.39
CA ALA A 37 -11.16 -2.38 -11.64
C ALA A 37 -11.35 -2.14 -10.12
N PRO A 38 -12.59 -2.27 -9.60
CA PRO A 38 -12.88 -2.02 -8.20
C PRO A 38 -12.10 -2.95 -7.25
N PRO A 39 -11.48 -2.41 -6.19
CA PRO A 39 -10.92 -3.23 -5.12
C PRO A 39 -12.07 -3.90 -4.34
N PRO A 40 -11.77 -4.90 -3.50
CA PRO A 40 -12.70 -5.35 -2.47
C PRO A 40 -13.19 -4.15 -1.64
N SER A 41 -14.43 -4.21 -1.13
CA SER A 41 -14.95 -3.14 -0.28
C SER A 41 -13.99 -2.84 0.88
N VAL A 42 -13.61 -1.57 1.01
CA VAL A 42 -12.72 -1.04 2.06
C VAL A 42 -13.46 -0.22 3.10
N GLU A 43 -14.78 -0.08 2.98
CA GLU A 43 -15.63 0.70 3.89
C GLU A 43 -15.41 0.28 5.35
N GLY A 44 -15.06 1.23 6.21
CA GLY A 44 -14.77 1.01 7.62
C GLY A 44 -13.49 0.21 7.92
N LYS A 45 -12.73 -0.22 6.90
CA LYS A 45 -11.52 -1.03 7.07
C LYS A 45 -10.26 -0.17 7.20
N ILE A 46 -9.22 -0.78 7.75
CA ILE A 46 -7.86 -0.26 7.72
C ILE A 46 -7.17 -0.84 6.47
N VAL A 47 -6.61 0.02 5.63
CA VAL A 47 -5.91 -0.34 4.40
C VAL A 47 -4.41 -0.11 4.58
N LEU A 48 -3.59 -1.08 4.19
CA LEU A 48 -2.14 -0.92 4.09
C LEU A 48 -1.75 -0.81 2.60
N LEU A 49 -1.11 0.30 2.23
CA LEU A 49 -0.43 0.44 0.95
C LEU A 49 1.06 0.13 1.11
N LYS A 50 1.57 -0.76 0.25
CA LYS A 50 2.96 -1.21 0.28
C LYS A 50 3.69 -0.84 -1.02
N PRO A 51 4.17 0.41 -1.17
CA PRO A 51 4.75 0.89 -2.42
C PRO A 51 6.18 0.38 -2.60
N ASN A 52 6.61 0.15 -3.84
CA ASN A 52 7.97 -0.32 -4.10
C ASN A 52 9.01 0.78 -3.79
N ILE A 53 9.67 0.67 -2.63
CA ILE A 53 10.80 1.50 -2.21
C ILE A 53 12.00 0.59 -1.98
N LEU A 54 12.91 0.55 -2.95
CA LEU A 54 14.11 -0.30 -2.87
C LEU A 54 15.24 0.35 -2.08
N SER A 55 15.48 1.64 -2.31
CA SER A 55 16.64 2.37 -1.79
C SER A 55 16.33 3.85 -1.52
N PRO A 56 17.10 4.54 -0.66
CA PRO A 56 16.85 5.93 -0.31
C PRO A 56 17.30 6.88 -1.44
N LYS A 57 16.51 6.94 -2.51
CA LYS A 57 16.77 7.80 -3.69
C LYS A 57 15.59 8.71 -3.95
N LYS A 58 15.89 9.90 -4.48
CA LYS A 58 14.90 10.90 -4.86
C LYS A 58 14.02 10.42 -6.04
N PRO A 59 12.80 10.95 -6.19
CA PRO A 59 11.89 10.60 -7.28
C PRO A 59 12.49 10.72 -8.69
N GLU A 60 13.35 11.71 -8.92
CA GLU A 60 13.98 11.97 -10.23
C GLU A 60 14.82 10.79 -10.77
N PHE A 61 15.26 9.88 -9.89
CA PHE A 61 15.98 8.66 -10.31
C PHE A 61 15.06 7.60 -10.92
N ALA A 62 13.74 7.71 -10.75
CA ALA A 62 12.73 6.81 -11.32
C ALA A 62 12.95 5.30 -11.02
N ILE A 63 13.53 4.97 -9.87
CA ILE A 63 13.79 3.58 -9.45
C ILE A 63 12.77 3.02 -8.44
N CYS A 64 12.01 3.89 -7.78
CA CYS A 64 10.98 3.54 -6.80
C CYS A 64 9.63 4.09 -7.29
N THR A 65 8.52 3.61 -6.71
CA THR A 65 7.20 4.17 -6.99
C THR A 65 7.19 5.67 -6.69
N HIS A 66 6.69 6.47 -7.64
CA HIS A 66 6.65 7.92 -7.48
C HIS A 66 5.69 8.32 -6.33
N PRO A 67 6.09 9.22 -5.40
CA PRO A 67 5.27 9.56 -4.24
C PRO A 67 3.85 10.04 -4.57
N VAL A 68 3.70 10.82 -5.65
CA VAL A 68 2.39 11.33 -6.11
C VAL A 68 1.39 10.20 -6.42
N VAL A 69 1.87 9.06 -6.94
CA VAL A 69 1.00 7.90 -7.23
C VAL A 69 0.46 7.29 -5.95
N VAL A 70 1.31 7.18 -4.92
CA VAL A 70 0.91 6.62 -3.63
C VAL A 70 0.00 7.58 -2.89
N ALA A 71 0.30 8.88 -2.92
CA ALA A 71 -0.57 9.92 -2.36
C ALA A 71 -1.97 9.92 -3.01
N ALA A 72 -2.05 9.75 -4.34
CA ALA A 72 -3.32 9.60 -5.04
C ALA A 72 -4.09 8.35 -4.59
N ALA A 73 -3.39 7.21 -4.43
CA ALA A 73 -4.00 5.99 -3.91
C ALA A 73 -4.53 6.19 -2.49
N VAL A 74 -3.78 6.85 -1.60
CA VAL A 74 -4.23 7.20 -0.24
C VAL A 74 -5.55 7.97 -0.28
N LYS A 75 -5.60 9.07 -1.06
CA LYS A 75 -6.81 9.90 -1.20
C LYS A 75 -7.99 9.06 -1.67
N VAL A 76 -7.80 8.23 -2.70
CA VAL A 76 -8.87 7.40 -3.27
C VAL A 76 -9.34 6.32 -2.28
N PHE A 77 -8.46 5.66 -1.54
CA PHE A 77 -8.89 4.66 -0.54
C PHE A 77 -9.67 5.30 0.62
N LEU A 78 -9.31 6.52 1.03
CA LEU A 78 -10.10 7.29 2.00
C LEU A 78 -11.46 7.70 1.42
N GLU A 79 -11.52 8.14 0.16
CA GLU A 79 -12.77 8.45 -0.57
C GLU A 79 -13.70 7.23 -0.69
N LEU A 80 -13.12 6.02 -0.80
CA LEU A 80 -13.85 4.74 -0.82
C LEU A 80 -14.31 4.26 0.57
N GLY A 81 -14.14 5.08 1.61
CA GLY A 81 -14.64 4.78 2.96
C GLY A 81 -13.67 4.01 3.85
N ALA A 82 -12.38 3.89 3.47
CA ALA A 82 -11.39 3.34 4.39
C ALA A 82 -11.35 4.18 5.68
N LYS A 83 -11.47 3.51 6.83
CA LYS A 83 -11.36 4.15 8.15
C LYS A 83 -9.98 4.79 8.36
N LYS A 84 -8.95 4.13 7.80
CA LYS A 84 -7.55 4.54 7.93
C LYS A 84 -6.73 3.95 6.80
N VAL A 85 -5.76 4.72 6.30
CA VAL A 85 -4.75 4.23 5.36
C VAL A 85 -3.38 4.32 6.02
N PHE A 86 -2.69 3.18 6.08
CA PHE A 86 -1.29 3.09 6.41
C PHE A 86 -0.45 2.95 5.15
N VAL A 87 0.76 3.50 5.17
CA VAL A 87 1.77 3.25 4.13
C VAL A 87 3.03 2.73 4.81
N GLY A 88 3.59 1.63 4.31
CA GLY A 88 4.83 1.09 4.85
C GLY A 88 5.55 0.22 3.84
N GLU A 89 6.86 0.11 3.99
CA GLU A 89 7.69 -0.76 3.17
C GLU A 89 8.89 -1.30 3.98
N SER A 90 9.38 -2.49 3.59
CA SER A 90 10.60 -3.11 4.11
C SER A 90 11.72 -3.06 3.06
N PRO A 91 12.37 -1.89 2.86
CA PRO A 91 13.48 -1.75 1.92
C PRO A 91 14.67 -2.65 2.29
N ALA A 92 15.34 -3.21 1.28
CA ALA A 92 16.45 -4.13 1.49
C ALA A 92 17.76 -3.44 1.94
N VAL A 93 17.95 -2.17 1.57
CA VAL A 93 19.27 -1.48 1.67
C VAL A 93 19.33 -0.33 2.66
N ALA A 94 18.22 0.01 3.32
CA ALA A 94 18.16 1.11 4.29
C ALA A 94 17.02 0.86 5.29
N PRO A 95 17.01 1.56 6.45
CA PRO A 95 15.85 1.56 7.32
C PRO A 95 14.60 2.12 6.61
N SER A 96 13.43 1.57 6.94
CA SER A 96 12.14 1.90 6.31
C SER A 96 11.87 3.41 6.26
N LEU A 97 11.91 4.06 7.43
CA LEU A 97 11.67 5.50 7.55
C LEU A 97 12.70 6.35 6.80
N VAL A 98 13.96 5.90 6.73
CA VAL A 98 15.02 6.62 6.00
C VAL A 98 14.74 6.58 4.49
N ALA A 99 14.34 5.43 3.96
CA ALA A 99 13.98 5.30 2.56
C ALA A 99 12.70 6.11 2.22
N ALA A 100 11.71 6.11 3.11
CA ALA A 100 10.49 6.90 2.96
C ALA A 100 10.77 8.41 2.89
N LYS A 101 11.66 8.91 3.75
CA LYS A 101 12.08 10.32 3.74
C LYS A 101 12.85 10.67 2.49
N ALA A 102 13.87 9.88 2.14
CA ALA A 102 14.74 10.17 1.00
C ALA A 102 14.01 10.13 -0.35
N SER A 103 12.96 9.31 -0.46
CA SER A 103 12.11 9.23 -1.65
C SER A 103 11.02 10.29 -1.71
N GLY A 104 10.83 11.10 -0.66
CA GLY A 104 9.71 12.03 -0.56
C GLY A 104 8.35 11.35 -0.29
N MET A 105 8.35 10.03 -0.08
CA MET A 105 7.13 9.26 0.18
C MET A 105 6.46 9.70 1.49
N LEU A 106 7.25 9.88 2.55
CA LEU A 106 6.72 10.23 3.88
C LEU A 106 5.89 11.51 3.83
N GLU A 107 6.45 12.58 3.27
CA GLU A 107 5.76 13.87 3.16
C GLU A 107 4.50 13.77 2.28
N ALA A 108 4.58 13.05 1.16
CA ALA A 108 3.48 12.92 0.22
C ALA A 108 2.26 12.19 0.84
N ILE A 109 2.51 11.11 1.59
CA ILE A 109 1.43 10.31 2.18
C ILE A 109 0.83 10.99 3.42
N GLU A 110 1.64 11.72 4.20
CA GLU A 110 1.15 12.49 5.37
C GLU A 110 0.22 13.61 4.91
N LYS A 111 0.60 14.35 3.86
CA LYS A 111 -0.27 15.36 3.23
C LYS A 111 -1.56 14.77 2.64
N ALA A 112 -1.51 13.51 2.20
CA ALA A 112 -2.66 12.80 1.67
C ALA A 112 -3.58 12.22 2.77
N GLY A 113 -3.17 12.25 4.04
CA GLY A 113 -3.96 11.78 5.17
C GLY A 113 -3.68 10.34 5.61
N ALA A 114 -2.56 9.75 5.19
CA ALA A 114 -2.10 8.45 5.68
C ALA A 114 -1.02 8.57 6.75
N GLU A 115 -0.78 7.47 7.46
CA GLU A 115 0.29 7.33 8.44
C GLU A 115 1.36 6.35 7.95
N TRP A 116 2.64 6.69 8.15
CA TRP A 116 3.73 5.76 7.90
C TRP A 116 3.80 4.68 8.99
N VAL A 117 4.01 3.44 8.60
CA VAL A 117 4.15 2.30 9.52
C VAL A 117 5.44 1.52 9.25
N ASP A 118 6.17 1.21 10.31
CA ASP A 118 7.42 0.46 10.28
C ASP A 118 7.17 -1.03 10.58
N PHE A 119 7.91 -1.92 9.91
CA PHE A 119 7.74 -3.38 10.02
C PHE A 119 8.81 -4.04 10.92
N SER A 120 9.62 -3.27 11.65
CA SER A 120 10.73 -3.78 12.45
C SER A 120 10.28 -4.60 13.67
N GLU A 121 9.13 -4.26 14.27
CA GLU A 121 8.58 -5.04 15.36
C GLU A 121 7.74 -6.20 14.85
N MET A 122 8.23 -7.43 15.05
CA MET A 122 7.58 -8.66 14.63
C MET A 122 6.97 -9.41 15.82
N GLN A 123 5.89 -10.14 15.56
CA GLN A 123 5.34 -11.17 16.43
C GLN A 123 5.17 -12.47 15.64
N THR A 124 5.38 -13.60 16.30
CA THR A 124 5.19 -14.91 15.69
C THR A 124 3.78 -15.41 15.95
N LEU A 125 3.01 -15.56 14.87
CA LEU A 125 1.68 -16.16 14.91
C LEU A 125 1.82 -17.67 14.75
N HIS A 126 1.27 -18.44 15.68
CA HIS A 126 1.28 -19.90 15.63
C HIS A 126 -0.05 -20.45 15.15
N PHE A 127 -0.01 -21.46 14.27
CA PHE A 127 -1.18 -22.09 13.68
C PHE A 127 -1.19 -23.58 14.02
N GLU A 128 -1.97 -23.97 15.03
CA GLU A 128 -2.06 -25.37 15.51
C GLU A 128 -2.50 -26.35 14.40
N GLY A 129 -3.28 -25.89 13.41
CA GLY A 129 -3.69 -26.66 12.23
C GLY A 129 -2.81 -26.50 10.98
N GLY A 130 -1.66 -25.85 11.09
CA GLY A 130 -0.77 -25.58 9.96
C GLY A 130 -0.19 -26.86 9.34
N LYS A 131 -0.49 -27.12 8.06
CA LYS A 131 0.03 -28.30 7.35
C LYS A 131 1.47 -28.13 6.86
N LEU A 132 1.75 -27.01 6.20
CA LEU A 132 3.07 -26.70 5.61
C LEU A 132 3.80 -25.63 6.44
N ILE A 133 3.12 -24.52 6.73
CA ILE A 133 3.62 -23.43 7.58
C ILE A 133 2.88 -23.50 8.90
N LYS A 134 3.63 -23.64 10.01
CA LYS A 134 3.10 -23.75 11.38
C LYS A 134 3.18 -22.44 12.16
N SER A 135 3.98 -21.50 11.69
CA SER A 135 4.08 -20.16 12.24
C SER A 135 4.49 -19.15 11.18
N ILE A 136 4.09 -17.90 11.36
CA ILE A 136 4.46 -16.78 10.49
C ILE A 136 4.85 -15.60 11.37
N ASP A 137 5.98 -14.97 11.06
CA ASP A 137 6.34 -13.68 11.65
C ASP A 137 5.56 -12.58 10.94
N PHE A 138 4.87 -11.75 11.72
CA PHE A 138 4.01 -10.69 11.24
C PHE A 138 4.28 -9.38 11.99
N ALA A 139 4.21 -8.25 11.29
CA ALA A 139 4.48 -6.96 11.90
C ALA A 139 3.39 -6.61 12.93
N LYS A 140 3.81 -6.23 14.14
CA LYS A 140 2.93 -5.89 15.26
C LYS A 140 1.94 -4.75 15.02
N PRO A 141 2.24 -3.68 14.26
CA PRO A 141 1.33 -2.54 14.11
C PRO A 141 -0.05 -2.84 13.50
N PHE A 142 -0.30 -4.08 13.06
CA PHE A 142 -1.54 -4.50 12.42
C PHE A 142 -2.45 -5.37 13.30
N PHE A 143 -2.12 -5.51 14.59
CA PHE A 143 -2.90 -6.26 15.59
C PHE A 143 -3.51 -5.35 16.67
#